data_AF-A0A520JKB6-F1
#
_entry.id   AF-A0A520JKB6-F1
#
_cell.length_a   1.000
_cell.length_b   1.000
_cell.length_c   1.000
_cell.angle_alpha   90.00
_cell.angle_beta   90.00
_cell.angle_gamma   90.00
#
_symmetry.space_group_name_H-M   'P 1'
#
loop_
_entity.id
_entity.type
_entity.pdbx_description
1 polymer ?
#
loop_
_entity_poly.entity_id
_entity_poly.type
_entity_poly.pdbx_seq_one_letter_code
_entity_poly.pdbx_strand_id
1 'polypeptide(L)' 'MRDRTGHQIDSQRDMGGWPVLATGTSPVDTDHDGMPDAWERSHGLNPARDDSGSDANHDGYTALEEYLNGLASA' A
#
# COMPACT_ATOMS: atom_id res chain seq x y z
N MET A 1 -34.45 9.16 -40.98
CA MET A 1 -34.17 9.54 -39.58
C MET A 1 -33.01 8.66 -39.15
N ARG A 2 -31.85 9.23 -38.83
CA ARG A 2 -30.70 8.46 -38.33
C ARG A 2 -30.99 8.18 -36.87
N ASP A 3 -31.26 6.92 -36.52
CA ASP A 3 -31.37 6.53 -35.12
C ASP A 3 -30.00 6.83 -34.50
N ARG A 4 -29.98 7.85 -33.64
CA ARG A 4 -28.76 8.36 -33.02
C ARG A 4 -28.40 7.45 -31.85
N THR A 5 -28.43 6.14 -32.09
CA THR A 5 -28.14 5.08 -31.13
C THR A 5 -26.62 4.92 -31.06
N GLY A 6 -25.93 6.02 -30.79
CA GLY A 6 -24.53 5.97 -30.38
C GLY A 6 -24.52 5.20 -29.08
N HIS A 7 -24.17 3.91 -29.14
CA HIS A 7 -23.92 3.09 -27.98
C HIS A 7 -22.72 3.72 -27.26
N GLN A 8 -23.00 4.67 -26.36
CA GLN A 8 -22.00 5.21 -25.47
C GLN A 8 -21.70 4.09 -24.49
N ILE A 9 -20.45 3.67 -24.49
CA ILE A 9 -19.94 2.72 -23.51
C ILE A 9 -19.92 3.46 -22.17
N ASP A 10 -21.03 3.39 -21.44
CA ASP A 10 -21.28 4.17 -20.22
C ASP A 10 -20.68 3.52 -18.96
N SER A 11 -20.03 2.35 -19.09
CA SER A 11 -19.49 1.64 -17.94
C SER A 11 -18.29 0.77 -18.30
N GLN A 12 -17.35 0.67 -17.37
CA GLN A 12 -16.18 -0.22 -17.44
C GLN A 12 -16.53 -1.70 -17.67
N ARG A 13 -17.80 -2.10 -17.50
CA ARG A 13 -18.28 -3.46 -17.80
C ARG A 13 -18.42 -3.74 -19.30
N ASP A 14 -18.62 -2.72 -20.13
CA ASP A 14 -18.81 -2.88 -21.58
C ASP A 14 -17.49 -3.24 -22.31
N MET A 15 -16.34 -2.92 -21.71
CA MET A 15 -15.00 -3.20 -22.27
C MET A 15 -14.27 -4.39 -21.63
N GLY A 16 -14.99 -5.26 -20.90
CA GLY A 16 -14.43 -6.49 -20.33
C GLY A 16 -14.01 -6.41 -18.86
N GLY A 17 -14.20 -5.27 -18.19
CA GLY A 17 -13.87 -5.08 -16.77
C GLY A 17 -12.36 -5.08 -16.49
N TRP A 18 -11.92 -4.29 -15.51
CA TRP A 18 -10.54 -4.40 -15.05
C TRP A 18 -10.31 -5.79 -14.47
N PRO A 19 -9.17 -6.45 -14.77
CA PRO A 19 -8.85 -7.72 -14.13
C PRO A 19 -8.90 -7.51 -12.62
N VAL A 20 -9.56 -8.43 -11.92
CA VAL A 20 -9.51 -8.46 -10.45
C VAL A 20 -8.06 -8.70 -10.08
N LEU A 21 -7.36 -7.63 -9.70
CA LEU A 21 -6.03 -7.72 -9.16
C LEU A 21 -6.16 -8.55 -7.89
N ALA A 22 -5.46 -9.69 -7.83
CA ALA A 22 -5.38 -10.47 -6.63
C ALA A 22 -4.73 -9.59 -5.56
N THR A 23 -5.55 -9.01 -4.70
CA THR A 23 -5.09 -8.32 -3.51
C THR A 23 -4.43 -9.38 -2.66
N GLY A 24 -3.10 -9.32 -2.53
CA GLY A 24 -2.39 -10.12 -1.56
C GLY A 24 -2.94 -9.85 -0.16
N THR A 25 -2.63 -10.73 0.79
CA THR A 25 -2.89 -10.42 2.20
C THR A 25 -1.98 -9.27 2.60
N SER A 26 -2.56 -8.08 2.80
CA SER A 26 -1.82 -6.97 3.39
C SER A 26 -1.35 -7.37 4.79
N PRO A 27 -0.12 -7.03 5.18
CA PRO A 27 0.33 -7.17 6.55
C PRO A 27 -0.57 -6.37 7.50
N VAL A 28 -0.65 -6.79 8.76
CA VAL A 28 -1.31 -5.99 9.80
C VAL A 28 -0.43 -4.79 10.12
N ASP A 29 -1.05 -3.62 10.11
CA ASP A 29 -0.50 -2.31 10.44
C ASP A 29 -1.52 -1.69 11.42
N THR A 30 -1.19 -1.70 12.70
CA THR A 30 -2.13 -1.42 13.79
C THR A 30 -2.30 0.08 14.03
N ASP A 31 -1.26 0.89 13.83
CA ASP A 31 -1.33 2.34 13.97
C ASP A 31 -1.48 3.11 12.65
N HIS A 32 -1.50 2.40 11.53
CA HIS A 32 -1.77 2.90 10.18
C HIS A 32 -0.72 3.90 9.67
N ASP A 33 0.54 3.71 10.04
CA ASP A 33 1.67 4.53 9.59
C ASP A 33 2.25 4.06 8.24
N GLY A 34 1.84 2.86 7.79
CA GLY A 34 2.31 2.26 6.55
C GLY A 34 3.42 1.22 6.74
N MET A 35 3.79 0.89 7.98
CA MET A 35 4.69 -0.21 8.31
C MET A 35 3.92 -1.39 8.91
N PRO A 36 4.33 -2.65 8.62
CA PRO A 36 3.74 -3.83 9.25
C PRO A 36 4.16 -4.00 10.71
N ASP A 37 3.24 -4.39 11.58
CA ASP A 37 3.50 -4.71 13.00
C ASP A 37 4.63 -5.73 13.19
N ALA A 38 4.78 -6.64 12.22
CA ALA A 38 5.81 -7.68 12.24
C ALA A 38 7.20 -7.10 11.92
N TRP A 39 7.27 -6.12 11.02
CA TRP A 39 8.51 -5.44 10.67
C TRP A 39 8.94 -4.53 11.82
N GLU A 40 8.00 -3.76 12.37
CA GLU A 40 8.24 -2.87 13.51
C GLU A 40 8.79 -3.61 14.73
N ARG A 41 8.16 -4.73 15.11
CA ARG A 41 8.65 -5.58 16.21
C ARG A 41 10.04 -6.15 15.96
N SER A 42 10.40 -6.42 14.71
CA SER A 42 11.74 -6.90 14.35
C SER A 42 12.80 -5.81 14.45
N HIS A 43 12.41 -4.53 14.31
CA HIS A 43 13.32 -3.37 14.36
C HIS A 43 13.25 -2.63 15.71
N GLY A 44 12.51 -3.16 16.68
CA GLY A 44 12.41 -2.59 18.03
C GLY A 44 11.48 -1.39 18.14
N LEU A 45 10.60 -1.19 17.15
CA LEU A 45 9.58 -0.16 17.11
C LEU A 45 8.29 -0.62 17.80
N ASN A 46 7.39 0.32 18.04
CA ASN A 46 6.14 0.09 18.75
C ASN A 46 4.96 0.06 17.77
N PRO A 47 4.40 -1.13 17.44
CA PRO A 47 3.31 -1.29 16.46
C PRO A 47 1.94 -0.77 16.95
N ALA A 48 1.91 0.04 18.01
CA ALA A 48 0.69 0.67 18.50
C ALA A 48 0.83 2.19 18.45
N ARG A 49 1.87 2.70 17.80
CA ARG A 49 2.23 4.10 17.80
C ARG A 49 2.97 4.41 16.51
N ASP A 50 2.57 5.51 15.88
CA ASP A 50 3.29 6.08 14.75
C ASP A 50 4.72 6.50 15.17
N ASP A 51 5.68 5.60 14.93
CA ASP A 51 7.12 5.84 15.00
C ASP A 51 7.82 5.70 13.63
N SER A 52 7.04 5.70 12.54
CA SER A 52 7.51 5.75 11.15
C SER A 52 8.61 6.78 10.89
N GLY A 53 8.50 7.96 11.50
CA GLY A 53 9.48 9.04 11.40
C GLY A 53 10.66 8.97 12.39
N SER A 54 10.77 7.90 13.20
CA SER A 54 11.85 7.75 14.17
C SER A 54 13.11 7.16 13.54
N ASP A 55 14.26 7.75 13.87
CA ASP A 55 15.60 7.23 13.57
C ASP A 55 16.11 6.52 14.83
N ALA A 56 15.63 5.29 15.06
CA ALA A 56 15.90 4.55 16.30
C ALA A 56 17.35 4.05 16.38
N ASN A 57 18.00 3.83 15.24
CA ASN A 57 19.38 3.39 15.08
C ASN A 57 20.39 4.55 14.96
N HIS A 58 19.93 5.80 14.86
CA HIS A 58 20.77 7.00 14.76
C HIS A 58 21.71 6.98 13.53
N ASP A 59 21.28 6.33 12.45
CA ASP A 59 22.04 6.24 11.19
C ASP A 59 21.61 7.29 10.17
N GLY A 60 20.58 8.08 10.50
CA GLY A 60 20.07 9.16 9.68
C GLY A 60 18.95 8.76 8.73
N TYR A 61 18.42 7.54 8.82
CA TYR A 61 17.24 7.09 8.10
C TYR A 61 16.07 6.88 9.05
N THR A 62 14.87 7.25 8.61
CA THR A 62 13.66 6.92 9.36
C THR A 62 13.28 5.45 9.19
N ALA A 63 12.57 4.90 10.17
CA ALA A 63 12.01 3.55 10.09
C ALA A 63 11.23 3.30 8.79
N LEU A 64 10.44 4.28 8.33
CA LEU A 64 9.70 4.18 7.08
C LEU A 64 10.62 4.10 5.86
N GLU A 65 11.70 4.88 5.82
CA GLU A 65 12.68 4.84 4.73
C GLU A 65 13.39 3.48 4.67
N GLU A 66 13.78 2.93 5.82
CA GLU A 66 14.39 1.60 5.95
C GLU A 66 13.41 0.51 5.46
N TYR A 67 12.14 0.59 5.86
CA TYR A 67 11.10 -0.32 5.43
C TYR A 67 10.89 -0.27 3.90
N LEU A 68 10.76 0.92 3.33
CA LEU A 68 10.60 1.11 1.89
C LEU A 68 11.84 0.64 1.11
N ASN A 69 13.04 0.86 1.65
CA ASN A 69 14.28 0.36 1.04
C ASN A 69 14.29 -1.18 1.00
N GLY A 70 13.89 -1.83 2.09
CA GLY A 70 13.78 -3.29 2.17
C GLY A 70 12.77 -3.86 1.17
N LEU A 71 11.64 -3.20 0.97
CA LEU A 71 10.64 -3.60 -0.03
C LEU A 71 11.12 -3.45 -1.47
N ALA A 72 11.88 -2.40 -1.77
CA ALA A 72 12.41 -2.16 -3.12
C ALA A 72 13.51 -3.15 -3.53
N SER A 73 14.15 -3.79 -2.55
CA SER A 73 15.23 -4.76 -2.74
C SER A 73 14.75 -6.22 -2.86
N ALA A 74 13.46 -6.48 -2.65
CA ALA A 74 12.83 -7.80 -2.66
C ALA A 74 12.07 -8.08 -3.97
#